data_AF-A0A257MYN1-F1
#
_entry.id   AF-A0A257MYN1-F1
#
_cell.length_a   1.000
_cell.length_b   1.000
_cell.length_c   1.000
_cell.angle_alpha   90.00
_cell.angle_beta   90.00
_cell.angle_gamma   90.00
#
_symmetry.space_group_name_H-M   'P 1'
#
loop_
_entity.id
_entity.type
_entity.pdbx_description
1 polymer ?
#
loop_
_entity_poly.entity_id
_entity_poly.type
_entity_poly.pdbx_seq_one_letter_code
_entity_poly.pdbx_strand_id
1 'polypeptide(L)' 'MKHESLYDYSGDPDLLNKFREMVAVNAYYRAEKRGFEPGHEMEDWHEAELEITNTYRYWFQ' A
#
# COMPACT_ATOMS: atom_id res chain seq x y z
N MET A 1 23.03 -2.07 15.34
CA MET A 1 21.78 -2.54 14.71
C MET A 1 21.77 -1.97 13.31
N LYS A 2 21.93 -2.83 12.31
CA LYS A 2 21.83 -2.40 10.91
C LYS A 2 20.36 -2.10 10.71
N HIS A 3 20.04 -0.86 10.38
CA HIS A 3 18.70 -0.50 9.93
C HIS A 3 18.52 -1.14 8.56
N GLU A 4 18.23 -2.44 8.55
CA GLU A 4 17.60 -3.09 7.41
C GLU A 4 16.32 -2.29 7.14
N SER A 5 16.18 -1.81 5.91
CA SER A 5 15.05 -1.00 5.50
C SER A 5 13.77 -1.64 6.01
N LEU A 6 13.01 -0.92 6.84
CA LEU A 6 11.69 -1.34 7.39
C LEU A 6 10.66 -1.66 6.31
N TYR A 7 11.04 -1.52 5.03
CA TYR A 7 10.22 -1.71 3.84
C TYR A 7 10.76 -2.79 2.92
N ASP A 8 11.78 -3.56 3.33
CA ASP A 8 12.20 -4.72 2.56
C ASP A 8 11.26 -5.90 2.79
N TYR A 9 10.02 -5.74 2.32
CA TYR A 9 9.01 -6.81 2.25
C TYR A 9 9.46 -7.95 1.31
N SER A 10 10.65 -7.88 0.68
CA SER A 10 11.15 -8.93 -0.21
C SER A 10 11.65 -10.18 0.52
N GLY A 11 11.94 -10.08 1.82
CA GLY A 11 12.38 -11.21 2.64
C GLY A 11 11.28 -12.20 3.02
N ASP A 12 10.01 -11.76 2.97
CA ASP A 12 8.85 -12.58 3.31
C ASP A 12 7.74 -12.38 2.25
N PRO A 13 7.52 -13.36 1.35
CA PRO A 13 6.55 -13.25 0.28
C PRO A 13 5.10 -13.15 0.81
N ASP A 14 4.79 -13.66 2.00
CA ASP A 14 3.44 -13.57 2.57
C ASP A 14 3.15 -12.15 3.04
N LEU A 15 4.13 -11.47 3.63
CA LEU A 15 4.01 -10.05 3.98
C LEU A 15 3.88 -9.16 2.75
N LEU A 16 4.63 -9.43 1.69
CA LEU A 16 4.51 -8.71 0.42
C LEU A 16 3.12 -8.87 -0.21
N ASN A 17 2.58 -10.10 -0.21
CA ASN A 17 1.24 -10.37 -0.69
C ASN A 17 0.20 -9.63 0.16
N LYS A 18 0.34 -9.64 1.49
CA LYS A 18 -0.58 -8.95 2.38
C LYS A 18 -0.57 -7.43 2.18
N PHE A 19 0.61 -6.85 2.01
CA PHE A 19 0.74 -5.43 1.67
C PHE A 19 0.02 -5.11 0.36
N ARG A 20 0.25 -5.89 -0.70
CA ARG A 20 -0.42 -5.71 -2.00
C ARG A 20 -1.94 -5.85 -1.92
N GLU A 21 -2.45 -6.79 -1.12
CA GLU A 21 -3.89 -6.91 -0.87
C GLU A 21 -4.47 -5.64 -0.24
N MET A 22 -3.79 -5.07 0.75
CA MET A 22 -4.24 -3.84 1.43
C MET A 22 -4.23 -2.64 0.49
N VAL A 23 -3.17 -2.51 -0.32
CA VAL A 23 -3.07 -1.47 -1.35
C VAL A 23 -4.18 -1.61 -2.39
N ALA A 24 -4.40 -2.82 -2.91
CA ALA A 24 -5.43 -3.08 -3.91
C ALA A 24 -6.85 -2.76 -3.40
N VAL A 25 -7.17 -3.14 -2.15
CA VAL A 25 -8.45 -2.82 -1.53
C VAL A 25 -8.63 -1.32 -1.32
N ASN A 26 -7.60 -0.60 -0.88
CA ASN A 26 -7.68 0.86 -0.70
C ASN A 26 -7.85 1.56 -2.07
N ALA A 27 -7.04 1.21 -3.07
CA ALA A 27 -7.15 1.73 -4.43
C ALA A 27 -8.55 1.46 -5.02
N TYR A 28 -9.11 0.26 -4.81
CA TYR A 28 -10.48 -0.06 -5.24
C TYR A 28 -11.52 0.90 -4.64
N TYR A 29 -11.45 1.17 -3.33
CA TYR A 29 -12.39 2.10 -2.68
C TYR A 29 -12.20 3.54 -3.13
N ARG A 30 -10.97 3.95 -3.50
CA ARG A 30 -10.73 5.26 -4.11
C ARG A 30 -11.39 5.36 -5.49
N ALA A 31 -11.22 4.33 -6.31
CA ALA A 31 -11.89 4.21 -7.60
C ALA A 31 -13.41 4.22 -7.46
N GLU A 32 -13.96 3.46 -6.52
CA GLU A 32 -15.40 3.40 -6.25
C GLU A 32 -15.96 4.79 -5.88
N LYS A 33 -15.26 5.56 -5.04
CA LYS A 33 -15.68 6.92 -4.63
C LYS A 33 -15.80 7.91 -5.79
N ARG A 34 -15.04 7.69 -6.87
CA ARG A 34 -15.14 8.49 -8.11
C ARG A 34 -15.93 7.80 -9.23
N GLY A 35 -16.66 6.73 -8.93
CA GLY A 35 -17.45 6.00 -9.92
C GLY A 35 -16.61 5.26 -10.96
N PHE A 36 -15.40 4.81 -10.59
CA PHE A 36 -14.45 4.12 -11.45
C PHE A 36 -14.04 4.90 -12.70
N GLU A 37 -13.91 6.23 -12.58
CA GLU A 37 -13.39 7.06 -13.67
C GLU A 37 -11.99 6.57 -14.09
N PRO A 38 -11.78 6.30 -15.40
CA PRO A 38 -10.51 5.81 -15.92
C PRO A 38 -9.43 6.90 -15.94
N GLY A 39 -8.16 6.50 -15.95
CA GLY A 39 -7.01 7.42 -15.99
C GLY A 39 -6.43 7.77 -14.61
N HIS A 40 -7.04 7.30 -13.54
CA HIS A 40 -6.63 7.51 -12.15
C HIS A 40 -6.15 6.22 -11.46
N GLU A 41 -6.03 5.11 -12.18
CA GLU A 41 -5.72 3.79 -11.61
C GLU A 41 -4.34 3.78 -10.94
N MET A 42 -3.34 4.40 -11.59
CA MET A 42 -1.98 4.47 -11.07
C MET A 42 -1.87 5.42 -9.87
N GLU A 43 -2.61 6.53 -9.91
CA GLU A 43 -2.63 7.51 -8.82
C GLU A 43 -3.25 6.91 -7.56
N ASP A 44 -4.36 6.20 -7.71
CA ASP A 44 -4.98 5.46 -6.60
C ASP A 44 -4.06 4.45 -5.96
N TRP A 45 -3.37 3.67 -6.80
CA TRP A 45 -2.42 2.68 -6.32
C TRP A 45 -1.30 3.35 -5.55
N HIS A 46 -0.73 4.43 -6.08
CA HIS A 46 0.36 5.15 -5.43
C HIS A 46 -0.07 5.80 -4.11
N GLU A 47 -1.24 6.43 -4.08
CA GLU A 47 -1.79 6.99 -2.85
C GLU A 47 -2.09 5.91 -1.80
N ALA A 48 -2.63 4.76 -2.23
CA ALA A 48 -2.86 3.61 -1.36
C ALA A 48 -1.54 3.07 -0.80
N GLU A 49 -0.50 2.92 -1.62
CA GLU A 49 0.84 2.52 -1.17
C GLU A 49 1.39 3.46 -0.09
N LEU A 50 1.31 4.77 -0.32
CA LEU A 50 1.76 5.79 0.63
C LEU A 50 0.98 5.75 1.94
N GLU A 51 -0.35 5.60 1.87
CA GLU A 51 -1.21 5.53 3.04
C GLU A 51 -0.89 4.30 3.90
N ILE A 52 -0.84 3.11 3.30
CA ILE A 52 -0.52 1.88 4.02
C ILE A 52 0.90 1.93 4.60
N THR A 53 1.88 2.38 3.83
CA THR A 53 3.27 2.57 4.26
C THR A 53 3.37 3.50 5.48
N ASN A 54 2.64 4.60 5.46
CA ASN A 54 2.61 5.55 6.58
C ASN A 54 1.92 4.95 7.80
N THR A 55 0.75 4.32 7.64
CA THR A 55 0.05 3.66 8.75
C THR A 55 0.95 2.64 9.44
N TYR A 56 1.57 1.74 8.68
CA TYR A 56 2.50 0.74 9.25
C TYR A 56 3.66 1.39 9.99
N ARG A 57 4.22 2.48 9.48
CA ARG A 57 5.29 3.22 10.17
C ARG A 57 4.87 3.72 11.56
N TYR A 58 3.63 4.16 11.72
CA TYR A 58 3.13 4.67 13.00
C TYR A 58 2.85 3.58 14.04
N TRP A 59 2.50 2.36 13.61
CA TRP A 59 2.19 1.26 14.53
C TRP A 59 3.43 0.53 15.07
N PHE A 60 4.58 0.68 14.41
CA PHE A 60 5.83 0.00 14.77
C PHE A 60 6.92 0.95 15.31
N GLN A 61 6.53 2.12 15.84
CA GLN A 61 7.42 3.09 16.49
C GLN A 61 7.31 3.08 18.02
#